data_AF-A0A6L3XQK8-F1
#
_entry.id   AF-A0A6L3XQK8-F1
#
_cell.length_a   1.000
_cell.length_b   1.000
_cell.length_c   1.000
_cell.angle_alpha   90.00
_cell.angle_beta   90.00
_cell.angle_gamma   90.00
#
_symmetry.space_group_name_H-M   'P 1'
#
loop_
_entity.id
_entity.type
_entity.pdbx_description
1 polymer ?
#
loop_
_entity_poly.entity_id
_entity_poly.type
_entity_poly.pdbx_seq_one_letter_code
_entity_poly.pdbx_strand_id
1 'polypeptide(L)'
;MKRKTKVTMNDIARAAGVSQATVSLVLNQSRNIKLSDDTRQRVINVATELGYDRLPAVHAPRNQEEIALLVSSMQSFDPFIDAISQAREAAWRNETLLTVYDYGDDVELALNIIRQLDKRNCIGIILASPVTNVVDMTAFQDCTRIPLVLLNQRDPGSPLLPSFIPDDYANAFQVTRHLIACGATRIAHITGESWMEASRQRLAGYQAALQQAGLACDDGLVRQTNWQFSESFTATASRLELA
;
A
#
# COMPACT_ATOMS: atom_id res chain seq x y z
N MET A 1 -8.20 -5.44 -44.38
CA MET A 1 -7.70 -4.53 -43.31
C MET A 1 -6.19 -4.35 -43.49
N LYS A 2 -5.71 -3.11 -43.74
CA LYS A 2 -4.26 -2.85 -43.88
C LYS A 2 -3.58 -3.02 -42.51
N ARG A 3 -2.55 -3.87 -42.42
CA ARG A 3 -1.69 -3.99 -41.21
C ARG A 3 -1.10 -2.61 -40.92
N LYS A 4 -1.40 -2.04 -39.74
CA LYS A 4 -0.65 -0.88 -39.23
C LYS A 4 0.82 -1.30 -39.10
N THR A 5 1.69 -0.75 -39.92
CA THR A 5 3.14 -1.00 -39.87
C THR A 5 3.64 -0.46 -38.53
N LYS A 6 4.25 -1.31 -37.69
CA LYS A 6 4.84 -0.89 -36.42
C LYS A 6 5.98 0.10 -36.71
N VAL A 7 5.97 1.23 -36.00
CA VAL A 7 7.05 2.22 -36.07
C VAL A 7 8.35 1.59 -35.58
N THR A 8 9.41 1.75 -36.37
CA THR A 8 10.73 1.21 -36.06
C THR A 8 11.69 2.29 -35.55
N MET A 9 12.78 1.89 -34.90
CA MET A 9 13.85 2.83 -34.51
C MET A 9 14.46 3.57 -35.71
N ASN A 10 14.39 2.99 -36.91
CA ASN A 10 14.84 3.64 -38.14
C ASN A 10 13.91 4.77 -38.59
N ASP A 11 12.61 4.61 -38.39
CA ASP A 11 11.63 5.65 -38.71
C ASP A 11 11.80 6.86 -37.78
N ILE A 12 12.05 6.58 -36.49
CA ILE A 12 12.36 7.60 -35.49
C ILE A 12 13.69 8.29 -35.82
N ALA A 13 14.72 7.54 -36.19
CA ALA A 13 16.03 8.09 -36.54
C ALA A 13 15.95 9.06 -37.74
N ARG A 14 15.19 8.66 -38.76
CA ARG A 14 14.95 9.48 -39.96
C ARG A 14 14.19 10.76 -39.61
N ALA A 15 13.11 10.67 -38.83
CA ALA A 15 12.30 11.83 -38.46
C ALA A 15 13.01 12.77 -37.47
N ALA A 16 13.84 12.23 -36.56
CA ALA A 16 14.60 13.00 -35.59
C ALA A 16 15.93 13.52 -36.15
N GLY A 17 16.35 13.12 -37.36
CA GLY A 17 17.61 13.54 -37.98
C GLY A 17 18.85 13.07 -37.23
N VAL A 18 18.83 11.85 -36.70
CA VAL A 18 19.95 11.23 -35.96
C VAL A 18 20.19 9.79 -36.44
N SER A 19 21.26 9.15 -35.97
CA SER A 19 21.52 7.74 -36.30
C SER A 19 20.60 6.78 -35.54
N GLN A 20 20.34 5.59 -36.10
CA GLN A 20 19.62 4.52 -35.39
C GLN A 20 20.31 4.15 -34.06
N ALA A 21 21.64 4.17 -34.03
CA ALA A 21 22.42 3.95 -32.82
C ALA A 21 22.11 5.02 -31.76
N THR A 22 22.00 6.28 -32.14
CA THR A 22 21.60 7.38 -31.25
C THR A 22 20.19 7.17 -30.69
N VAL A 23 19.24 6.77 -31.53
CA VAL A 23 17.87 6.43 -31.08
C VAL A 23 17.89 5.26 -30.10
N SER A 24 18.66 4.22 -30.39
CA SER A 24 18.82 3.06 -29.51
C SER A 24 19.42 3.46 -28.16
N LEU A 25 20.45 4.31 -28.14
CA LEU A 25 21.07 4.82 -26.92
C LEU A 25 20.11 5.67 -26.08
N VAL A 26 19.27 6.48 -26.73
CA VAL A 26 18.24 7.31 -26.07
C VAL A 26 17.14 6.43 -25.45
N LEU A 27 16.58 5.51 -26.24
CA LEU A 27 15.47 4.66 -25.82
C LEU A 27 15.90 3.60 -24.78
N ASN A 28 17.12 3.06 -24.90
CA ASN A 28 17.67 2.07 -23.95
C ASN A 28 18.43 2.71 -22.77
N GLN A 29 18.36 4.04 -22.61
CA GLN A 29 18.99 4.78 -21.50
C GLN A 29 20.48 4.44 -21.28
N SER A 30 21.23 4.20 -22.35
CA SER A 30 22.63 3.75 -22.27
C SER A 30 23.53 4.81 -21.61
N ARG A 31 24.33 4.38 -20.63
CA ARG A 31 25.12 5.26 -19.73
C ARG A 31 26.56 5.54 -20.21
N ASN A 32 27.05 4.81 -21.21
CA ASN A 32 28.46 4.84 -21.63
C ASN A 32 28.79 5.95 -22.62
N ILE A 33 27.81 6.71 -23.12
CA ILE A 33 27.99 7.74 -24.15
C ILE A 33 27.25 9.00 -23.72
N LYS A 34 27.96 10.14 -23.66
CA LYS A 34 27.36 11.46 -23.39
C LYS A 34 26.60 11.95 -24.62
N LEU A 35 25.30 12.18 -24.48
CA LEU A 35 24.43 12.82 -25.48
C LEU A 35 23.90 14.12 -24.87
N SER A 36 23.67 15.15 -25.69
CA SER A 36 23.04 16.39 -25.22
C SER A 36 21.57 16.16 -24.86
N ASP A 37 21.08 16.90 -23.86
CA ASP A 37 19.69 16.82 -23.43
C ASP A 37 18.73 17.24 -24.55
N ASP A 38 19.13 18.20 -25.37
CA ASP A 38 18.40 18.61 -26.58
C ASP A 38 18.21 17.46 -27.58
N THR A 39 19.27 16.69 -27.86
CA THR A 39 19.17 15.53 -28.76
C THR A 39 18.30 14.42 -28.16
N ARG A 40 18.38 14.20 -26.85
CA ARG A 40 17.55 13.23 -26.13
C ARG A 40 16.07 13.61 -26.22
N GLN A 41 15.74 14.86 -25.95
CA GLN A 41 14.38 15.36 -25.98
C GLN A 41 13.79 15.30 -27.39
N ARG A 42 14.57 15.70 -28.41
CA ARG A 42 14.16 15.62 -29.82
C ARG A 42 13.79 14.20 -30.25
N VAL A 43 14.59 13.19 -29.85
CA VAL A 43 14.31 11.79 -30.18
C VAL A 43 13.05 11.28 -29.46
N ILE A 44 12.84 11.65 -28.19
CA ILE A 44 11.65 11.25 -27.42
C ILE A 44 10.38 11.88 -28.01
N ASN A 45 10.43 13.15 -28.37
CA ASN A 45 9.29 13.86 -28.98
C ASN A 45 8.88 13.20 -30.29
N VAL A 46 9.84 12.97 -31.19
CA VAL A 46 9.59 12.30 -32.48
C VAL A 46 9.07 10.88 -32.29
N ALA A 47 9.63 10.12 -31.35
CA ALA A 47 9.13 8.77 -31.05
C ALA A 47 7.69 8.78 -30.51
N THR A 48 7.32 9.81 -29.75
CA THR A 48 5.96 10.02 -29.23
C THR A 48 4.98 10.38 -30.35
N GLU A 49 5.35 11.33 -31.21
CA GLU A 49 4.54 11.76 -32.36
C GLU A 49 4.27 10.60 -33.34
N LEU A 50 5.26 9.72 -33.52
CA LEU A 50 5.12 8.53 -34.37
C LEU A 50 4.36 7.39 -33.69
N GLY A 51 3.98 7.51 -32.41
CA GLY A 51 3.25 6.47 -31.68
C GLY A 51 4.11 5.24 -31.39
N TYR A 52 5.38 5.43 -31.04
CA TYR A 52 6.26 4.34 -30.65
C TYR A 52 5.97 3.90 -29.20
N ASP A 53 5.56 2.64 -29.02
CA ASP A 53 5.06 2.14 -27.72
C ASP A 53 6.15 1.94 -26.65
N ARG A 54 7.44 2.00 -26.99
CA ARG A 54 8.56 1.75 -26.06
C ARG A 54 9.34 3.02 -25.74
N LEU A 55 8.64 4.06 -25.31
CA LEU A 55 9.28 5.27 -24.82
C LEU A 55 9.83 5.05 -23.41
N PRO A 56 11.05 5.53 -23.09
CA PRO A 56 11.47 5.65 -21.70
C PRO A 56 10.51 6.60 -20.97
N ALA A 57 10.16 6.31 -19.72
CA ALA A 57 9.30 7.17 -18.90
C ALA A 57 9.84 8.61 -18.92
N VAL A 58 9.00 9.56 -19.35
CA VAL A 58 9.43 10.92 -19.75
C VAL A 58 9.94 11.74 -18.56
N HIS A 59 9.64 11.40 -17.31
CA HIS A 59 10.10 12.15 -16.15
C HIS A 59 10.36 11.25 -14.94
N ALA A 60 11.41 10.43 -14.98
CA ALA A 60 12.08 10.05 -13.74
C ALA A 60 13.34 10.93 -13.64
N PRO A 61 13.33 12.01 -12.84
CA PRO A 61 14.53 12.73 -12.47
C PRO A 61 15.60 11.71 -12.07
N ARG A 62 16.83 11.90 -12.56
CA ARG A 62 17.95 10.96 -12.37
C ARG A 62 18.27 10.65 -10.89
N ASN A 63 17.71 11.41 -9.94
CA ASN A 63 17.84 11.30 -8.49
C ASN A 63 16.50 11.57 -7.77
N GLN A 64 15.35 11.13 -8.30
CA GLN A 64 14.11 11.31 -7.55
C GLN A 64 14.16 10.50 -6.25
N GLU A 65 13.81 11.14 -5.13
CA GLU A 65 13.71 10.47 -3.84
C GLU A 65 12.58 9.43 -3.88
N GLU A 66 12.78 8.33 -3.17
CA GLU A 66 11.83 7.21 -3.09
C GLU A 66 11.43 6.98 -1.64
N ILE A 67 10.13 6.78 -1.40
CA ILE A 67 9.61 6.16 -0.18
C ILE A 67 9.18 4.75 -0.56
N ALA A 68 9.69 3.77 0.17
CA ALA A 68 9.28 2.38 0.02
C ALA A 68 8.14 2.05 0.98
N LEU A 69 7.03 1.54 0.45
CA LEU A 69 5.92 1.00 1.21
C LEU A 69 5.95 -0.52 1.12
N LEU A 70 6.36 -1.18 2.21
CA LEU A 70 6.36 -2.62 2.34
C LEU A 70 5.06 -3.04 3.04
N VAL A 71 4.21 -3.80 2.37
CA VAL A 71 2.89 -4.21 2.88
C VAL A 71 2.88 -5.70 3.18
N SER A 72 2.40 -6.07 4.37
CA SER A 72 2.14 -7.46 4.71
C SER A 72 0.93 -7.97 3.91
N SER A 73 1.05 -9.11 3.24
CA SER A 73 -0.03 -9.87 2.57
C SER A 73 -1.20 -9.02 2.03
N MET A 74 -1.11 -8.59 0.76
CA MET A 74 -2.16 -7.82 0.11
C MET A 74 -3.20 -8.73 -0.55
N GLN A 75 -4.44 -8.75 -0.04
CA GLN A 75 -5.55 -9.38 -0.76
C GLN A 75 -6.08 -8.44 -1.87
N SER A 76 -6.48 -9.00 -3.02
CA SER A 76 -6.88 -8.24 -4.22
C SER A 76 -8.09 -7.31 -4.05
N PHE A 77 -8.81 -7.39 -2.93
CA PHE A 77 -10.00 -6.58 -2.61
C PHE A 77 -9.87 -5.83 -1.29
N ASP A 78 -8.64 -5.56 -0.86
CA ASP A 78 -8.41 -4.82 0.36
C ASP A 78 -8.69 -3.32 0.17
N PRO A 79 -9.56 -2.68 1.00
CA PRO A 79 -9.72 -1.22 1.03
C PRO A 79 -8.39 -0.46 1.16
N PHE A 80 -7.34 -1.12 1.64
CA PHE A 80 -5.99 -0.58 1.68
C PHE A 80 -5.43 -0.16 0.31
N ILE A 81 -5.94 -0.73 -0.80
CA ILE A 81 -5.57 -0.31 -2.17
C ILE A 81 -5.90 1.17 -2.43
N ASP A 82 -7.05 1.64 -1.95
CA ASP A 82 -7.44 3.05 -2.10
C ASP A 82 -6.49 3.95 -1.30
N ALA A 83 -6.11 3.52 -0.09
CA ALA A 83 -5.12 4.24 0.72
C ALA A 83 -3.75 4.33 0.02
N ILE A 84 -3.30 3.25 -0.64
CA ILE A 84 -2.08 3.25 -1.46
C ILE A 84 -2.18 4.24 -2.62
N SER A 85 -3.32 4.28 -3.31
CA SER A 85 -3.55 5.23 -4.41
C SER A 85 -3.41 6.69 -3.94
N GLN A 86 -3.99 7.00 -2.78
CA GLN A 86 -3.90 8.33 -2.17
C GLN A 86 -2.48 8.64 -1.68
N ALA A 87 -1.78 7.67 -1.09
CA ALA A 87 -0.39 7.81 -0.68
C ALA A 87 0.52 8.10 -1.87
N ARG A 88 0.28 7.43 -3.02
CA ARG A 88 1.01 7.68 -4.27
C ARG A 88 0.77 9.10 -4.78
N GLU A 89 -0.47 9.59 -4.75
CA GLU A 89 -0.77 10.97 -5.14
C GLU A 89 -0.09 11.99 -4.22
N ALA A 90 -0.10 11.73 -2.90
CA ALA A 90 0.60 12.56 -1.93
C ALA A 90 2.12 12.59 -2.17
N ALA A 91 2.75 11.43 -2.41
CA ALA A 91 4.17 11.34 -2.73
C ALA A 91 4.50 12.14 -4.00
N TRP A 92 3.70 11.99 -5.06
CA TRP A 92 3.88 12.71 -6.32
C TRP A 92 3.84 14.24 -6.14
N ARG A 93 2.89 14.74 -5.33
CA ARG A 93 2.79 16.17 -5.00
C ARG A 93 3.99 16.69 -4.22
N ASN A 94 4.74 15.81 -3.55
CA ASN A 94 5.98 16.13 -2.83
C ASN A 94 7.24 15.80 -3.66
N GLU A 95 7.10 15.59 -4.98
CA GLU A 95 8.21 15.25 -5.87
C GLU A 95 8.93 13.93 -5.50
N THR A 96 8.28 13.06 -4.74
CA THR A 96 8.81 11.76 -4.30
C THR A 96 8.11 10.61 -5.03
N LEU A 97 8.82 9.51 -5.28
CA LEU A 97 8.21 8.26 -5.77
C LEU A 97 7.76 7.40 -4.60
N LEU A 98 6.57 6.82 -4.71
CA LEU A 98 6.13 5.73 -3.84
C LEU A 98 6.31 4.40 -4.57
N THR A 99 7.15 3.51 -4.04
CA THR A 99 7.27 2.13 -4.54
C THR A 99 6.66 1.18 -3.53
N VAL A 100 5.75 0.33 -4.00
CA VAL A 100 5.05 -0.64 -3.16
C VAL A 100 5.67 -2.01 -3.33
N TYR A 101 5.91 -2.67 -2.22
CA TYR A 101 6.43 -4.03 -2.13
C TYR A 101 5.46 -4.88 -1.32
N ASP A 102 5.01 -5.98 -1.90
CA ASP A 102 4.31 -7.01 -1.15
C ASP A 102 5.35 -8.02 -0.65
N TYR A 103 5.46 -8.16 0.66
CA TYR A 103 6.34 -9.15 1.28
C TYR A 103 5.57 -10.30 1.93
N GLY A 104 4.23 -10.33 1.81
CA GLY A 104 3.41 -11.35 2.44
C GLY A 104 3.63 -11.36 3.95
N ASP A 105 3.98 -12.53 4.49
CA ASP A 105 4.40 -12.72 5.87
C ASP A 105 5.88 -13.16 5.95
N ASP A 106 6.66 -12.93 4.88
CA ASP A 106 8.06 -13.33 4.78
C ASP A 106 8.99 -12.20 5.26
N VAL A 107 9.40 -12.31 6.53
CA VAL A 107 10.32 -11.36 7.17
C VAL A 107 11.68 -11.34 6.47
N GLU A 108 12.18 -12.47 5.97
CA GLU A 108 13.47 -12.51 5.26
C GLU A 108 13.39 -11.80 3.91
N LEU A 109 12.26 -11.94 3.20
CA LEU A 109 11.99 -11.16 2.01
C LEU A 109 11.97 -9.65 2.30
N ALA A 110 11.28 -9.23 3.37
CA ALA A 110 11.25 -7.83 3.79
C ALA A 110 12.66 -7.29 4.08
N LEU A 111 13.48 -8.02 4.84
CA LEU A 111 14.87 -7.66 5.13
C LEU A 111 15.71 -7.56 3.85
N ASN A 112 15.53 -8.48 2.91
CA ASN A 112 16.25 -8.47 1.63
C ASN A 112 15.82 -7.29 0.74
N ILE A 113 14.55 -6.90 0.76
CA ILE A 113 14.07 -5.69 0.08
C ILE A 113 14.74 -4.47 0.71
N ILE A 114 14.70 -4.34 2.04
CA ILE A 114 15.28 -3.20 2.76
C ILE A 114 16.78 -3.04 2.46
N ARG A 115 17.57 -4.12 2.51
CA ARG A 115 19.00 -4.09 2.16
C ARG A 115 19.26 -3.66 0.71
N GLN A 116 18.31 -3.87 -0.20
CA GLN A 116 18.42 -3.37 -1.58
C GLN A 116 18.06 -1.89 -1.69
N LEU A 117 17.19 -1.38 -0.83
CA LEU A 117 16.82 0.04 -0.78
C LEU A 117 17.99 0.93 -0.35
N ASP A 118 18.92 0.43 0.47
CA ASP A 118 20.17 1.15 0.83
C ASP A 118 21.04 1.51 -0.38
N LYS A 119 20.84 0.82 -1.52
CA LYS A 119 21.57 1.06 -2.77
C LYS A 119 20.82 2.00 -3.73
N ARG A 120 19.65 2.51 -3.31
CA ARG A 120 18.76 3.40 -4.06
C ARG A 120 18.69 4.75 -3.36
N ASN A 121 18.02 5.71 -3.98
CA ASN A 121 17.73 7.02 -3.37
C ASN A 121 16.49 6.95 -2.46
N CYS A 122 16.40 5.90 -1.64
CA CYS A 122 15.30 5.66 -0.73
C CYS A 122 15.52 6.46 0.56
N ILE A 123 14.59 7.38 0.85
CA ILE A 123 14.69 8.32 1.98
C ILE A 123 13.80 7.92 3.16
N GLY A 124 12.95 6.91 2.99
CA GLY A 124 12.06 6.43 4.03
C GLY A 124 11.41 5.10 3.70
N ILE A 125 11.16 4.31 4.74
CA ILE A 125 10.47 3.02 4.67
C ILE A 125 9.20 3.10 5.52
N ILE A 126 8.09 2.69 4.93
CA ILE A 126 6.83 2.45 5.63
C ILE A 126 6.64 0.94 5.65
N LEU A 127 6.71 0.32 6.82
CA LEU A 127 6.29 -1.07 7.01
C LEU A 127 4.81 -1.04 7.42
N ALA A 128 3.97 -1.65 6.61
CA ALA A 128 2.53 -1.52 6.71
C ALA A 128 1.83 -2.87 6.79
N SER A 129 0.70 -2.88 7.48
CA SER A 129 -0.28 -3.96 7.38
C SER A 129 -1.64 -3.41 6.96
N PRO A 130 -2.48 -4.18 6.25
CA PRO A 130 -3.84 -3.74 5.98
C PRO A 130 -4.70 -3.60 7.25
N VAL A 131 -4.30 -4.23 8.34
CA VAL A 131 -5.02 -4.28 9.62
C VAL A 131 -4.07 -4.09 10.80
N THR A 132 -4.56 -3.53 11.91
CA THR A 132 -3.75 -3.30 13.10
C THR A 132 -3.18 -4.61 13.66
N ASN A 133 -1.86 -4.71 13.69
CA ASN A 133 -1.13 -5.89 14.13
C ASN A 133 0.07 -5.57 15.03
N VAL A 134 0.43 -6.55 15.87
CA VAL A 134 1.65 -6.54 16.66
C VAL A 134 2.75 -7.24 15.86
N VAL A 135 3.91 -6.61 15.76
CA VAL A 135 5.08 -7.13 15.05
C VAL A 135 6.31 -7.11 15.95
N ASP A 136 7.24 -8.04 15.72
CA ASP A 136 8.56 -8.04 16.36
C ASP A 136 9.57 -7.35 15.43
N MET A 137 10.06 -6.18 15.82
CA MET A 137 11.00 -5.40 15.01
C MET A 137 12.46 -5.71 15.32
N THR A 138 12.75 -6.68 16.20
CA THR A 138 14.12 -7.05 16.59
C THR A 138 14.98 -7.39 15.37
N ALA A 139 14.43 -8.12 14.39
CA ALA A 139 15.14 -8.48 13.16
C ALA A 139 15.50 -7.27 12.27
N PHE A 140 14.79 -6.15 12.43
CA PHE A 140 14.95 -4.93 11.64
C PHE A 140 15.85 -3.87 12.29
N GLN A 141 16.18 -4.01 13.59
CA GLN A 141 16.83 -2.97 14.40
C GLN A 141 18.13 -2.40 13.77
N ASP A 142 18.89 -3.24 13.08
CA ASP A 142 20.15 -2.88 12.43
C ASP A 142 20.14 -3.15 10.91
N CYS A 143 18.97 -3.36 10.30
CA CYS A 143 18.89 -3.80 8.91
C CYS A 143 19.14 -2.67 7.88
N THR A 144 18.98 -1.41 8.28
CA THR A 144 19.18 -0.22 7.45
C THR A 144 19.38 1.02 8.32
N ARG A 145 19.90 2.10 7.71
CA ARG A 145 19.91 3.45 8.30
C ARG A 145 18.79 4.35 7.76
N ILE A 146 18.00 3.86 6.81
CA ILE A 146 16.86 4.59 6.25
C ILE A 146 15.79 4.71 7.35
N PRO A 147 15.22 5.91 7.58
CA PRO A 147 14.14 6.08 8.54
C PRO A 147 12.98 5.11 8.27
N LEU A 148 12.55 4.39 9.30
CA LEU A 148 11.46 3.42 9.22
C LEU A 148 10.30 3.87 10.10
N VAL A 149 9.08 3.81 9.56
CA VAL A 149 7.84 4.05 10.28
C VAL A 149 6.89 2.86 10.08
N LEU A 150 6.06 2.61 11.10
CA LEU A 150 5.05 1.56 11.05
C LEU A 150 3.67 2.16 10.73
N LEU A 151 2.90 1.47 9.89
CA LEU A 151 1.51 1.82 9.55
C LEU A 151 0.60 0.62 9.83
N ASN A 152 -0.43 0.82 10.65
CA ASN A 152 -1.28 -0.25 11.20
C ASN A 152 -0.46 -1.37 11.87
N GLN A 153 0.73 -1.05 12.34
CA GLN A 153 1.60 -1.97 13.04
C GLN A 153 2.22 -1.26 14.24
N ARG A 154 2.49 -2.02 15.29
CA ARG A 154 3.28 -1.56 16.43
C ARG A 154 4.13 -2.69 16.98
N ASP A 155 5.26 -2.32 17.56
CA ASP A 155 6.10 -3.23 18.32
C ASP A 155 6.12 -2.81 19.81
N PRO A 156 5.47 -3.59 20.70
CA PRO A 156 5.56 -3.36 22.14
C PRO A 156 6.99 -3.37 22.70
N GLY A 157 7.93 -4.08 22.06
CA GLY A 157 9.35 -4.10 22.41
C GLY A 157 10.11 -2.84 21.98
N SER A 158 9.56 -2.07 21.04
CA SER A 158 10.17 -0.85 20.49
C SER A 158 9.22 0.36 20.57
N PRO A 159 8.84 0.82 21.78
CA PRO A 159 7.77 1.83 21.96
C PRO A 159 8.12 3.22 21.41
N LEU A 160 9.39 3.48 21.07
CA LEU A 160 9.84 4.74 20.49
C LEU A 160 9.88 4.72 18.95
N LEU A 161 9.66 3.56 18.32
CA LEU A 161 9.56 3.46 16.86
C LEU A 161 8.29 4.18 16.40
N PRO A 162 8.35 5.13 15.45
CA PRO A 162 7.16 5.85 15.02
C PRO A 162 6.13 4.89 14.41
N SER A 163 4.95 4.85 14.99
CA SER A 163 3.84 4.00 14.57
C SER A 163 2.56 4.80 14.41
N PHE A 164 1.86 4.59 13.30
CA PHE A 164 0.56 5.17 13.02
C PHE A 164 -0.47 4.04 13.00
N ILE A 165 -1.29 3.97 14.04
CA ILE A 165 -2.34 2.96 14.18
C ILE A 165 -3.69 3.63 14.43
N PRO A 166 -4.80 3.08 13.92
CA PRO A 166 -6.13 3.53 14.34
C PRO A 166 -6.39 3.13 15.80
N ASP A 167 -7.16 3.95 16.51
CA ASP A 167 -7.68 3.57 17.82
C ASP A 167 -8.92 2.66 17.65
N ASP A 168 -8.65 1.39 17.35
CA ASP A 168 -9.66 0.37 17.10
C ASP A 168 -10.65 0.20 18.26
N TYR A 169 -10.18 0.36 19.50
CA TYR A 169 -11.00 0.30 20.70
C TYR A 169 -11.94 1.51 20.78
N ALA A 170 -11.39 2.73 20.70
CA ALA A 170 -12.20 3.93 20.82
C ALA A 170 -13.22 4.05 19.68
N ASN A 171 -12.84 3.67 18.45
CA ASN A 171 -13.73 3.68 17.30
C ASN A 171 -14.91 2.71 17.50
N ALA A 172 -14.65 1.47 17.94
CA ALA A 172 -15.71 0.51 18.21
C ALA A 172 -16.60 0.94 19.37
N PHE A 173 -16.01 1.48 20.45
CA PHE A 173 -16.75 2.02 21.57
C PHE A 173 -17.69 3.16 21.14
N GLN A 174 -17.19 4.11 20.34
CA GLN A 174 -17.97 5.25 19.86
C GLN A 174 -19.12 4.83 18.95
N VAL A 175 -18.89 3.91 17.99
CA VAL A 175 -19.95 3.47 17.09
C VAL A 175 -21.02 2.67 17.84
N THR A 176 -20.64 1.80 18.78
CA THR A 176 -21.60 1.05 19.59
C THR A 176 -22.41 1.99 20.49
N ARG A 177 -21.77 2.99 21.13
CA ARG A 177 -22.49 4.02 21.90
C ARG A 177 -23.47 4.81 21.04
N HIS A 178 -23.11 5.13 19.80
CA HIS A 178 -24.00 5.82 18.89
C HIS A 178 -25.25 4.98 18.59
N LEU A 179 -25.09 3.67 18.33
CA LEU A 179 -26.23 2.77 18.12
C LEU A 179 -27.15 2.70 19.34
N ILE A 180 -26.58 2.61 20.55
CA ILE A 180 -27.33 2.62 21.81
C ILE A 180 -28.09 3.93 21.97
N ALA A 181 -27.45 5.08 21.68
CA ALA A 181 -28.09 6.39 21.75
C ALA A 181 -29.26 6.53 20.75
N CYS A 182 -29.21 5.82 19.63
CA CYS A 182 -30.31 5.70 18.67
C CYS A 182 -31.42 4.73 19.12
N GLY A 183 -31.29 4.10 20.29
CA GLY A 183 -32.29 3.19 20.87
C GLY A 183 -32.04 1.71 20.60
N ALA A 184 -30.90 1.33 20.02
CA ALA A 184 -30.56 -0.08 19.81
C ALA A 184 -30.26 -0.77 21.15
N THR A 185 -30.96 -1.85 21.44
CA THR A 185 -30.81 -2.64 22.69
C THR A 185 -30.24 -4.04 22.46
N ARG A 186 -30.30 -4.55 21.22
CA ARG A 186 -29.67 -5.81 20.77
C ARG A 186 -28.75 -5.49 19.60
N ILE A 187 -27.45 -5.53 19.83
CA ILE A 187 -26.43 -5.15 18.84
C ILE A 187 -25.59 -6.38 18.54
N ALA A 188 -25.46 -6.75 17.27
CA ALA A 188 -24.58 -7.85 16.85
C ALA A 188 -23.20 -7.30 16.47
N HIS A 189 -22.15 -8.05 16.79
CA HIS A 189 -20.77 -7.75 16.43
C HIS A 189 -20.21 -8.87 15.56
N ILE A 190 -20.08 -8.60 14.27
CA ILE A 190 -19.43 -9.50 13.31
C ILE A 190 -17.98 -9.05 13.21
N THR A 191 -17.08 -9.83 13.80
CA THR A 191 -15.65 -9.53 13.91
C THR A 191 -14.83 -10.39 12.96
N GLY A 192 -13.63 -9.93 12.65
CA GLY A 192 -12.62 -10.74 11.99
C GLY A 192 -11.87 -11.68 12.94
N GLU A 193 -10.80 -12.28 12.43
CA GLU A 193 -10.01 -13.28 13.14
C GLU A 193 -9.38 -12.75 14.43
N SER A 194 -9.33 -13.61 15.45
CA SER A 194 -8.92 -13.24 16.82
C SER A 194 -7.41 -13.03 17.00
N TRP A 195 -6.58 -13.50 16.06
CA TRP A 195 -5.14 -13.26 16.09
C TRP A 195 -4.80 -11.80 15.81
N MET A 196 -5.68 -11.07 15.12
CA MET A 196 -5.49 -9.66 14.76
C MET A 196 -5.75 -8.75 15.95
N GLU A 197 -4.88 -7.79 16.19
CA GLU A 197 -5.07 -6.83 17.29
C GLU A 197 -6.30 -5.95 17.05
N ALA A 198 -6.54 -5.52 15.81
CA ALA A 198 -7.75 -4.79 15.42
C ALA A 198 -9.04 -5.49 15.86
N SER A 199 -9.20 -6.79 15.57
CA SER A 199 -10.39 -7.56 15.94
C SER A 199 -10.60 -7.59 17.46
N ARG A 200 -9.53 -7.83 18.23
CA ARG A 200 -9.60 -7.89 19.70
C ARG A 200 -9.95 -6.53 20.30
N GLN A 201 -9.31 -5.46 19.82
CA GLN A 201 -9.56 -4.09 20.31
C GLN A 201 -10.98 -3.63 19.97
N ARG A 202 -11.47 -3.91 18.76
CA ARG A 202 -12.85 -3.58 18.36
C ARG A 202 -13.88 -4.33 19.20
N LEU A 203 -13.67 -5.63 19.45
CA LEU A 203 -14.55 -6.42 20.32
C LEU A 203 -14.57 -5.84 21.75
N ALA A 204 -13.41 -5.48 22.29
CA ALA A 204 -13.31 -4.87 23.62
C ALA A 204 -14.03 -3.51 23.70
N GLY A 205 -13.91 -2.67 22.66
CA GLY A 205 -14.63 -1.40 22.59
C GLY A 205 -16.15 -1.57 22.54
N TYR A 206 -16.64 -2.51 21.74
CA TYR A 206 -18.04 -2.91 21.69
C TYR A 206 -18.56 -3.39 23.05
N GLN A 207 -17.83 -4.30 23.71
CA GLN A 207 -18.21 -4.84 25.02
C GLN A 207 -18.25 -3.76 26.10
N ALA A 208 -17.27 -2.85 26.10
CA ALA A 208 -17.21 -1.74 27.04
C ALA A 208 -18.38 -0.77 26.86
N ALA A 209 -18.81 -0.51 25.62
CA ALA A 209 -19.97 0.34 25.34
C ALA A 209 -21.27 -0.27 25.85
N LEU A 210 -21.47 -1.58 25.65
CA LEU A 210 -22.63 -2.30 26.21
C LEU A 210 -22.62 -2.26 27.74
N GLN A 211 -21.47 -2.56 28.35
CA GLN A 211 -21.31 -2.54 29.80
C GLN A 211 -21.62 -1.15 30.38
N GLN A 212 -21.14 -0.08 29.74
CA GLN A 212 -21.41 1.29 30.16
C GLN A 212 -22.91 1.64 30.12
N ALA A 213 -23.65 1.07 29.15
CA ALA A 213 -25.09 1.27 29.01
C ALA A 213 -25.93 0.30 29.86
N GLY A 214 -25.30 -0.62 30.61
CA GLY A 214 -26.01 -1.65 31.36
C GLY A 214 -26.67 -2.73 30.49
N LEU A 215 -26.21 -2.89 29.24
CA LEU A 215 -26.68 -3.93 28.33
C LEU A 215 -25.82 -5.20 28.48
N ALA A 216 -26.46 -6.37 28.45
CA ALA A 216 -25.75 -7.64 28.48
C ALA A 216 -25.03 -7.90 27.15
N CYS A 217 -23.78 -8.33 27.21
CA CYS A 217 -23.08 -8.88 26.05
C CYS A 217 -23.53 -10.33 25.85
N ASP A 218 -24.35 -10.57 24.82
CA ASP A 218 -24.78 -11.92 24.44
C ASP A 218 -23.74 -12.54 23.47
N ASP A 219 -23.11 -13.65 23.88
CA ASP A 219 -22.17 -14.40 23.04
C ASP A 219 -22.83 -14.94 21.75
N GLY A 220 -24.16 -15.07 21.74
CA GLY A 220 -24.95 -15.37 20.54
C GLY A 220 -24.91 -14.24 19.50
N LEU A 221 -24.62 -13.01 19.90
CA LEU A 221 -24.55 -11.82 19.04
C LEU A 221 -23.14 -11.49 18.56
N VAL A 222 -22.11 -12.19 19.07
CA VAL A 222 -20.72 -12.04 18.61
C VAL A 222 -20.38 -13.18 17.64
N ARG A 223 -19.94 -12.87 16.42
CA ARG A 223 -19.48 -13.90 15.47
C ARG A 223 -18.18 -13.52 14.80
N GLN A 224 -17.26 -14.48 14.81
CA GLN A 224 -15.98 -14.38 14.14
C GLN A 224 -16.12 -14.86 12.68
N THR A 225 -15.56 -14.09 11.76
CA THR A 225 -15.39 -14.40 10.34
C THR A 225 -13.91 -14.20 9.95
N ASN A 226 -13.61 -14.32 8.65
CA ASN A 226 -12.25 -14.24 8.09
C ASN A 226 -12.06 -13.03 7.15
N TRP A 227 -12.84 -11.96 7.34
CA TRP A 227 -12.86 -10.75 6.50
C TRP A 227 -13.32 -10.95 5.06
N GLN A 228 -13.67 -12.18 4.65
CA GLN A 228 -14.27 -12.41 3.35
C GLN A 228 -15.72 -11.94 3.36
N PHE A 229 -16.12 -11.33 2.24
CA PHE A 229 -17.48 -10.83 2.06
C PHE A 229 -18.52 -11.95 2.20
N SER A 230 -18.26 -13.15 1.65
CA SER A 230 -19.16 -14.31 1.70
C SER A 230 -19.43 -14.81 3.12
N GLU A 231 -18.38 -14.88 3.95
CA GLU A 231 -18.50 -15.29 5.36
C GLU A 231 -19.26 -14.23 6.16
N SER A 232 -18.96 -12.96 5.92
CA SER A 232 -19.65 -11.83 6.58
C SER A 232 -21.13 -11.76 6.20
N PHE A 233 -21.47 -12.04 4.94
CA PHE A 233 -22.85 -12.15 4.46
C PHE A 233 -23.60 -13.28 5.18
N THR A 234 -23.00 -14.48 5.23
CA THR A 234 -23.60 -15.66 5.87
C THR A 234 -23.82 -15.43 7.37
N ALA A 235 -22.81 -14.87 8.05
CA ALA A 235 -22.92 -14.50 9.46
C ALA A 235 -24.06 -13.51 9.70
N THR A 236 -24.18 -12.48 8.86
CA THR A 236 -25.25 -11.48 8.94
C THR A 236 -26.63 -12.10 8.72
N ALA A 237 -26.80 -12.89 7.67
CA ALA A 237 -28.07 -13.55 7.36
C ALA A 237 -28.56 -14.42 8.53
N SER A 238 -27.67 -15.24 9.10
CA SER A 238 -27.99 -16.08 10.27
C SER A 238 -28.39 -15.30 11.53
N ARG A 239 -28.08 -14.01 11.62
CA ARG A 239 -28.48 -13.15 12.76
C ARG A 239 -29.83 -12.50 12.54
N LEU A 240 -30.15 -12.15 11.29
CA LEU A 240 -31.46 -11.58 10.95
C LEU A 240 -32.58 -12.60 11.13
N GLU A 241 -32.28 -13.90 10.98
CA GLU A 241 -33.21 -15.01 11.26
C GLU A 241 -33.45 -15.27 12.76
N LEU A 242 -32.71 -14.60 13.67
CA LEU A 242 -32.92 -14.68 15.13
C LEU A 242 -33.89 -13.60 15.66
N ALA A 243 -34.63 -12.94 14.77
CA ALA A 243 -35.67 -11.95 15.06
C ALA A 243 -37.06 -12.56 14.85
#